data_AF-A0A932W1P6-F1
#
_entry.id   AF-A0A932W1P6-F1
#
_cell.length_a   1.000
_cell.length_b   1.000
_cell.length_c   1.000
_cell.angle_alpha   90.00
_cell.angle_beta   90.00
_cell.angle_gamma   90.00
#
_symmetry.space_group_name_H-M   'P 1'
#
loop_
_entity.id
_entity.type
_entity.pdbx_description
1 polymer ?
#
loop_
_entity_poly.entity_id
_entity_poly.type
_entity_poly.pdbx_seq_one_letter_code
_entity_poly.pdbx_strand_id
1 'polypeptide(L)'
;MNQNLVQYTRKLRLSGLLPSLELRLEEARTHQLPHEQFLELVFQDELNVRQQRVIDKRTKAAGFRDHKTLEDFDWTFNPAIKRQQMYELASGQFIRQRRDVLLVGPPGLGKSHLAQAIGYHIIKAGFQVIYCSIFDLVHQLQADQSPAQLDRTLGRFLKPDLLVIDDMGLKILPPKSGEVLFEIVMRRYENKSTLMTSNRPIEEWGKLLNDVPAATAILDRFLHHAEIIAMNGRSYRLRHGGRSEGLEEKHNSGSAPSGPGKKK
;
A
#
# COMPACT_ATOMS: atom_id res chain seq x y z
N MET A 1 25.06 28.93 23.80
CA MET A 1 23.76 29.38 23.26
C MET A 1 23.05 30.36 24.21
N ASN A 2 22.41 31.41 23.71
CA ASN A 2 21.65 32.38 24.54
C ASN A 2 20.47 31.67 25.22
N GLN A 3 20.43 31.68 26.56
CA GLN A 3 19.40 30.97 27.33
C GLN A 3 17.97 31.45 27.03
N ASN A 4 17.80 32.74 26.70
CA ASN A 4 16.48 33.28 26.32
C ASN A 4 15.98 32.69 25.01
N LEU A 5 16.86 32.48 24.02
CA LEU A 5 16.47 31.86 22.73
C LEU A 5 15.98 30.43 22.93
N VAL A 6 16.63 29.66 23.80
CA VAL A 6 16.19 28.30 24.14
C VAL A 6 14.82 28.30 24.83
N GLN A 7 14.58 29.25 25.74
CA GLN A 7 13.27 29.36 26.39
C GLN A 7 12.17 29.79 25.42
N TYR A 8 12.44 30.76 24.53
CA TYR A 8 11.46 31.24 23.56
C TYR A 8 11.10 30.18 22.52
N THR A 9 12.09 29.46 21.99
CA THR A 9 11.85 28.34 21.06
C THR A 9 10.98 27.25 21.68
N ARG A 10 11.17 26.93 22.96
CA ARG A 10 10.27 26.01 23.69
C ARG A 10 8.85 26.56 23.83
N LYS A 11 8.68 27.81 24.24
CA LYS A 11 7.36 28.45 24.39
C LYS A 11 6.60 28.52 23.06
N LEU A 12 7.30 28.79 21.96
CA LEU A 12 6.74 28.86 20.61
C LEU A 12 6.62 27.48 19.91
N ARG A 13 7.00 26.40 20.61
CA ARG A 13 7.01 25.02 20.07
C ARG A 13 7.87 24.87 18.80
N LEU A 14 8.98 25.61 18.73
CA LEU A 14 10.02 25.51 17.69
C LEU A 14 11.04 24.42 18.07
N SER A 15 10.54 23.22 18.25
CA SER A 15 11.33 22.09 18.79
C SER A 15 12.25 21.43 17.76
N GLY A 16 12.00 21.63 16.47
CA GLY A 16 12.87 21.20 15.38
C GLY A 16 14.05 22.13 15.14
N LEU A 17 13.90 23.41 15.49
CA LEU A 17 14.98 24.40 15.42
C LEU A 17 16.08 24.19 16.47
N LEU A 18 15.73 23.74 17.68
CA LEU A 18 16.67 23.65 18.80
C LEU A 18 17.96 22.88 18.50
N PRO A 19 17.91 21.69 17.84
CA PRO A 19 19.13 20.95 17.50
C PRO A 19 19.98 21.60 16.40
N SER A 20 19.38 22.34 15.45
CA SER A 20 20.10 22.94 14.32
C SER A 20 20.53 24.39 14.57
N LEU A 21 19.98 25.07 15.59
CA LEU A 21 20.18 26.49 15.84
C LEU A 21 21.66 26.88 15.98
N GLU A 22 22.46 26.09 16.70
CA GLU A 22 23.89 26.38 16.87
C GLU A 22 24.64 26.33 15.53
N LEU A 23 24.37 25.28 14.74
CA LEU A 23 24.94 25.12 13.40
C LEU A 23 24.56 26.28 12.47
N ARG A 24 23.28 26.68 12.48
CA ARG A 24 22.79 27.82 11.66
C ARG A 24 23.38 29.16 12.09
N LEU A 25 23.60 29.37 13.39
CA LEU A 25 24.26 30.58 13.90
C LEU A 25 25.73 30.66 13.48
N GLU A 26 26.42 29.53 13.43
CA GLU A 26 27.80 29.45 12.93
C GLU A 26 27.85 29.67 11.41
N GLU A 27 26.97 29.02 10.67
CA GLU A 27 26.81 29.18 9.21
C GLU A 27 26.57 30.66 8.84
N ALA A 28 25.67 31.33 9.55
CA ALA A 28 25.38 32.75 9.33
C ALA A 28 26.61 33.67 9.57
N ARG A 29 27.46 33.33 10.56
CA ARG A 29 28.69 34.09 10.84
C ARG A 29 29.74 33.85 9.77
N THR A 30 29.97 32.60 9.41
CA THR A 30 31.01 32.18 8.46
C THR A 30 30.70 32.66 7.05
N HIS A 31 29.45 32.56 6.62
CA HIS A 31 29.01 32.95 5.27
C HIS A 31 28.45 34.37 5.18
N GLN A 32 28.47 35.14 6.27
CA GLN A 32 27.92 36.50 6.34
C GLN A 32 26.49 36.60 5.76
N LEU A 33 25.63 35.65 6.15
CA LEU A 33 24.29 35.56 5.59
C LEU A 33 23.47 36.83 5.93
N PRO A 34 22.76 37.42 4.95
CA PRO A 34 21.76 38.43 5.22
C PRO A 34 20.72 37.93 6.24
N HIS A 35 20.22 38.82 7.09
CA HIS A 35 19.28 38.45 8.15
C HIS A 35 18.03 37.74 7.63
N GLU A 36 17.54 38.13 6.46
CA GLU A 36 16.39 37.49 5.80
C GLU A 36 16.69 36.03 5.46
N GLN A 37 17.83 35.75 4.83
CA GLN A 37 18.25 34.39 4.47
C GLN A 37 18.47 33.52 5.72
N PHE A 38 19.05 34.09 6.78
CA PHE A 38 19.20 33.38 8.05
C PHE A 38 17.84 32.99 8.65
N LEU A 39 16.88 33.92 8.70
CA LEU A 39 15.54 33.65 9.21
C LEU A 39 14.81 32.61 8.35
N GLU A 40 14.99 32.67 7.03
CA GLU A 40 14.42 31.68 6.11
C GLU A 40 14.93 30.27 6.43
N LEU A 41 16.25 30.07 6.56
CA LEU A 41 16.86 28.77 6.90
C LEU A 41 16.35 28.23 8.25
N VAL A 42 16.28 29.10 9.25
CA VAL A 42 15.75 28.78 10.59
C VAL A 42 14.30 28.30 10.52
N PHE A 43 13.45 28.96 9.73
CA PHE A 43 12.07 28.52 9.55
C PHE A 43 11.95 27.25 8.71
N GLN A 44 12.76 27.10 7.66
CA GLN A 44 12.82 25.89 6.85
C GLN A 44 13.17 24.66 7.71
N ASP A 45 14.15 24.75 8.61
CA ASP A 45 14.51 23.65 9.52
C ASP A 45 13.31 23.20 10.38
N GLU A 46 12.59 24.15 10.99
CA GLU A 46 11.40 23.83 11.80
C GLU A 46 10.29 23.22 10.94
N LEU A 47 10.03 23.77 9.75
CA LEU A 47 9.03 23.26 8.82
C LEU A 47 9.35 21.83 8.39
N ASN A 48 10.61 21.56 8.04
CA ASN A 48 11.09 20.22 7.65
C ASN A 48 10.89 19.20 8.78
N VAL A 49 11.24 19.56 10.01
CA VAL A 49 11.04 18.67 11.17
C VAL A 49 9.55 18.42 11.43
N ARG A 50 8.69 19.44 11.30
CA ARG A 50 7.23 19.28 11.46
C ARG A 50 6.65 18.39 10.38
N GLN A 51 7.02 18.61 9.12
CA GLN A 51 6.59 17.79 8.00
C GLN A 51 7.02 16.34 8.19
N GLN A 52 8.28 16.10 8.58
CA GLN A 52 8.78 14.76 8.85
C GLN A 52 8.01 14.07 9.98
N ARG A 53 7.72 14.77 11.09
CA ARG A 53 6.92 14.21 12.19
C ARG A 53 5.50 13.83 11.76
N VAL A 54 4.89 14.61 10.87
CA VAL A 54 3.57 14.29 10.30
C VAL A 54 3.65 13.02 9.44
N ILE A 55 4.68 12.92 8.59
CA ILE A 55 4.93 11.73 7.77
C ILE A 55 5.16 10.51 8.66
N ASP A 56 6.02 10.60 9.68
CA ASP A 56 6.32 9.50 10.61
C ASP A 56 5.07 9.04 11.35
N LYS A 57 4.27 9.99 11.86
CA LYS A 57 3.00 9.71 12.56
C LYS A 57 2.03 8.98 11.63
N ARG A 58 1.87 9.46 10.40
CA ARG A 58 0.97 8.84 9.42
C ARG A 58 1.48 7.48 8.95
N THR A 59 2.79 7.32 8.76
CA THR A 59 3.43 6.05 8.40
C THR A 59 3.19 5.00 9.49
N LYS A 60 3.35 5.38 10.76
CA LYS A 60 3.01 4.51 11.90
C LYS A 60 1.52 4.16 11.95
N ALA A 61 0.66 5.15 11.71
CA ALA A 61 -0.80 4.94 11.70
C ALA A 61 -1.27 4.08 10.52
N ALA A 62 -0.56 4.10 9.39
CA ALA A 62 -0.90 3.37 8.17
C ALA A 62 -0.86 1.85 8.37
N GLY A 63 -0.04 1.34 9.29
CA GLY A 63 0.02 -0.09 9.58
C GLY A 63 0.69 -0.93 8.48
N PHE A 64 1.64 -0.35 7.73
CA PHE A 64 2.47 -1.12 6.80
C PHE A 64 3.20 -2.26 7.53
N ARG A 65 3.38 -3.40 6.85
CA ARG A 65 4.11 -4.55 7.40
C ARG A 65 5.59 -4.26 7.51
N ASP A 66 6.14 -3.65 6.46
CA ASP A 66 7.54 -3.30 6.34
C ASP A 66 7.69 -1.87 5.78
N HIS A 67 8.83 -1.25 6.02
CA HIS A 67 9.20 -0.03 5.31
C HIS A 67 9.69 -0.40 3.90
N LYS A 68 8.84 -0.18 2.89
CA LYS A 68 9.17 -0.38 1.47
C LYS A 68 9.04 0.93 0.73
N THR A 69 9.99 1.23 -0.13
CA THR A 69 9.98 2.42 -0.99
C THR A 69 10.08 2.03 -2.46
N LEU A 70 9.80 2.98 -3.37
CA LEU A 70 9.98 2.73 -4.81
C LEU A 70 11.46 2.75 -5.19
N GLU A 71 12.29 3.44 -4.41
CA GLU A 71 13.74 3.47 -4.53
C GLU A 71 14.36 2.10 -4.23
N ASP A 72 13.80 1.35 -3.26
CA ASP A 72 14.26 0.00 -2.90
C ASP A 72 13.79 -1.10 -3.88
N PHE A 73 12.95 -0.77 -4.87
CA PHE A 73 12.42 -1.76 -5.80
C PHE A 73 13.43 -2.06 -6.91
N ASP A 74 13.78 -3.35 -7.09
CA ASP A 74 14.62 -3.79 -8.21
C ASP A 74 13.83 -3.75 -9.52
N TRP A 75 13.95 -2.65 -10.25
CA TRP A 75 13.33 -2.47 -11.57
C TRP A 75 13.91 -3.39 -12.66
N THR A 76 15.09 -3.96 -12.45
CA THR A 76 15.73 -4.88 -13.41
C THR A 76 15.16 -6.30 -13.32
N PHE A 77 14.55 -6.64 -12.18
CA PHE A 77 13.97 -7.96 -11.95
C PHE A 77 12.80 -8.27 -12.90
N ASN A 78 11.93 -7.29 -13.15
CA ASN A 78 10.77 -7.48 -14.01
C ASN A 78 10.52 -6.26 -14.91
N PRO A 79 11.06 -6.27 -16.13
CA PRO A 79 10.90 -5.18 -17.11
C PRO A 79 9.44 -4.93 -17.55
N ALA A 80 8.54 -5.90 -17.33
CA ALA A 80 7.13 -5.72 -17.66
C ALA A 80 6.44 -4.69 -16.74
N ILE A 81 7.00 -4.45 -15.55
CA ILE A 81 6.49 -3.42 -14.63
C ILE A 81 7.05 -2.07 -15.08
N LYS A 82 6.17 -1.23 -15.64
CA LYS A 82 6.55 0.10 -16.10
C LYS A 82 6.85 1.01 -14.92
N ARG A 83 8.12 1.38 -14.74
CA ARG A 83 8.58 2.30 -13.67
C ARG A 83 7.79 3.61 -13.67
N GLN A 84 7.62 4.24 -14.83
CA GLN A 84 6.89 5.50 -14.95
C GLN A 84 5.46 5.41 -14.41
N GLN A 85 4.74 4.32 -14.69
CA GLN A 85 3.39 4.09 -14.20
C GLN A 85 3.34 3.98 -12.67
N MET A 86 4.31 3.31 -12.04
CA MET A 86 4.35 3.21 -10.57
C MET A 86 4.61 4.57 -9.90
N TYR A 87 5.46 5.40 -10.49
CA TYR A 87 5.71 6.77 -10.00
C TYR A 87 4.52 7.69 -10.24
N GLU A 88 3.78 7.52 -11.35
CA GLU A 88 2.53 8.23 -11.60
C GLU A 88 1.49 7.90 -10.52
N LEU A 89 1.33 6.62 -10.16
CA LEU A 89 0.49 6.23 -9.02
C LEU A 89 0.96 6.86 -7.71
N ALA A 90 2.27 6.85 -7.45
CA ALA A 90 2.87 7.44 -6.24
C ALA A 90 2.69 8.97 -6.14
N SER A 91 2.37 9.67 -7.24
CA SER A 91 2.02 11.10 -7.22
C SER A 91 0.68 11.39 -6.52
N GLY A 92 -0.15 10.36 -6.33
CA GLY A 92 -1.49 10.47 -5.78
C GLY A 92 -2.51 11.11 -6.71
N GLN A 93 -2.24 11.25 -8.01
CA GLN A 93 -3.20 11.81 -8.97
C GLN A 93 -4.49 10.99 -9.04
N PHE A 94 -4.40 9.67 -8.99
CA PHE A 94 -5.58 8.78 -8.98
C PHE A 94 -6.48 9.02 -7.75
N ILE A 95 -5.89 9.36 -6.59
CA ILE A 95 -6.64 9.71 -5.37
C ILE A 95 -7.46 10.99 -5.57
N ARG A 96 -6.84 12.01 -6.16
CA ARG A 96 -7.53 13.28 -6.45
C ARG A 96 -8.69 13.08 -7.44
N GLN A 97 -8.56 12.12 -8.34
CA GLN A 97 -9.57 11.73 -9.31
C GLN A 97 -10.58 10.70 -8.76
N ARG A 98 -10.43 10.25 -7.51
CA ARG A 98 -11.24 9.19 -6.89
C ARG A 98 -11.28 7.89 -7.71
N ARG A 99 -10.17 7.58 -8.36
CA ARG A 99 -9.95 6.32 -9.08
C ARG A 99 -9.39 5.26 -8.14
N ASP A 100 -9.54 4.00 -8.51
CA ASP A 100 -9.02 2.86 -7.77
C ASP A 100 -7.82 2.24 -8.51
N VAL A 101 -7.10 1.34 -7.85
CA VAL A 101 -5.96 0.64 -8.47
C VAL A 101 -6.01 -0.83 -8.10
N LEU A 102 -5.82 -1.70 -9.08
CA LEU A 102 -5.70 -3.14 -8.87
C LEU A 102 -4.36 -3.65 -9.40
N LEU A 103 -3.51 -4.14 -8.50
CA LEU A 103 -2.31 -4.87 -8.86
C LEU A 103 -2.64 -6.37 -8.90
N VAL A 104 -2.60 -7.00 -10.08
CA VAL A 104 -2.97 -8.40 -10.25
C VAL A 104 -1.83 -9.21 -10.85
N GLY A 105 -1.59 -10.42 -10.34
CA GLY A 105 -0.61 -11.33 -10.92
C GLY A 105 -0.10 -12.39 -9.93
N PRO A 106 0.68 -13.38 -10.37
CA PRO A 106 1.21 -14.45 -9.52
C PRO A 106 1.97 -13.94 -8.26
N PRO A 107 2.08 -14.77 -7.19
CA PRO A 107 2.82 -14.41 -5.99
C PRO A 107 4.31 -14.19 -6.29
N GLY A 108 4.94 -13.28 -5.53
CA GLY A 108 6.37 -13.01 -5.63
C GLY A 108 6.79 -12.02 -6.72
N LEU A 109 5.85 -11.33 -7.39
CA LEU A 109 6.15 -10.30 -8.40
C LEU A 109 6.31 -8.87 -7.84
N GLY A 110 6.20 -8.69 -6.52
CA GLY A 110 6.39 -7.39 -5.88
C GLY A 110 5.12 -6.55 -5.66
N LYS A 111 3.91 -7.10 -5.90
CA LYS A 111 2.62 -6.41 -5.65
C LYS A 111 2.54 -5.74 -4.27
N SER A 112 2.76 -6.50 -3.20
CA SER A 112 2.72 -5.99 -1.82
C SER A 112 3.84 -4.99 -1.52
N HIS A 113 5.00 -5.08 -2.19
CA HIS A 113 6.07 -4.09 -2.08
C HIS A 113 5.62 -2.78 -2.72
N LEU A 114 5.14 -2.83 -3.97
CA LEU A 114 4.67 -1.67 -4.71
C LEU A 114 3.48 -1.00 -4.01
N ALA A 115 2.52 -1.77 -3.49
CA ALA A 115 1.38 -1.23 -2.76
C ALA A 115 1.80 -0.45 -1.50
N GLN A 116 2.75 -0.98 -0.72
CA GLN A 116 3.29 -0.28 0.46
C GLN A 116 4.13 0.94 0.06
N ALA A 117 4.97 0.81 -0.97
CA ALA A 117 5.80 1.91 -1.48
C ALA A 117 4.95 3.07 -2.00
N ILE A 118 3.95 2.79 -2.85
CA ILE A 118 2.99 3.77 -3.33
C ILE A 118 2.26 4.43 -2.15
N GLY A 119 1.78 3.63 -1.18
CA GLY A 119 1.17 4.15 0.04
C GLY A 119 2.08 5.10 0.81
N TYR A 120 3.37 4.78 0.95
CA TYR A 120 4.33 5.65 1.62
C TYR A 120 4.55 6.97 0.88
N HIS A 121 4.70 6.96 -0.45
CA HIS A 121 4.80 8.21 -1.24
C HIS A 121 3.53 9.06 -1.14
N ILE A 122 2.36 8.42 -1.05
CA ILE A 122 1.07 9.11 -0.88
C ILE A 122 0.97 9.79 0.49
N ILE A 123 1.53 9.18 1.55
CA ILE A 123 1.68 9.84 2.85
C ILE A 123 2.58 11.07 2.74
N LYS A 124 3.72 10.95 2.01
CA LYS A 124 4.62 12.09 1.75
C LYS A 124 3.93 13.20 0.96
N ALA A 125 3.01 12.86 0.07
CA ALA A 125 2.17 13.79 -0.68
C ALA A 125 1.05 14.44 0.16
N GLY A 126 0.94 14.09 1.45
CA GLY A 126 0.05 14.76 2.39
C GLY A 126 -1.28 14.05 2.65
N PHE A 127 -1.50 12.86 2.09
CA PHE A 127 -2.74 12.10 2.26
C PHE A 127 -2.71 11.14 3.46
N GLN A 128 -3.87 10.73 3.94
CA GLN A 128 -4.03 9.67 4.94
C GLN A 128 -4.15 8.31 4.26
N VAL A 129 -3.35 7.34 4.72
CA VAL A 129 -3.31 5.99 4.16
C VAL A 129 -3.51 4.98 5.28
N ILE A 130 -4.26 3.92 5.02
CA ILE A 130 -4.29 2.70 5.83
C ILE A 130 -3.95 1.52 4.94
N TYR A 131 -3.12 0.62 5.44
CA TYR A 131 -2.77 -0.66 4.85
C TYR A 131 -3.29 -1.78 5.74
N CYS A 132 -3.92 -2.78 5.13
CA CYS A 132 -4.27 -4.03 5.78
C CYS A 132 -4.29 -5.17 4.76
N SER A 133 -4.17 -6.40 5.24
CA SER A 133 -4.53 -7.55 4.40
C SER A 133 -6.04 -7.72 4.37
N ILE A 134 -6.56 -8.33 3.29
CA ILE A 134 -7.98 -8.68 3.22
C ILE A 134 -8.40 -9.57 4.39
N PHE A 135 -7.52 -10.46 4.87
CA PHE A 135 -7.79 -11.33 6.02
C PHE A 135 -7.96 -10.54 7.31
N ASP A 136 -7.06 -9.59 7.57
CA ASP A 136 -7.14 -8.76 8.78
C ASP A 136 -8.35 -7.84 8.74
N LEU A 137 -8.70 -7.32 7.56
CA LEU A 137 -9.89 -6.49 7.36
C LEU A 137 -11.16 -7.28 7.69
N VAL A 138 -11.32 -8.47 7.09
CA VAL A 138 -12.47 -9.34 7.34
C VAL A 138 -12.52 -9.75 8.80
N HIS A 139 -11.41 -10.21 9.36
CA HIS A 139 -11.35 -10.67 10.75
C HIS A 139 -11.72 -9.54 11.74
N GLN A 140 -11.23 -8.32 11.53
CA GLN A 140 -11.55 -7.19 12.39
C GLN A 140 -13.03 -6.82 12.33
N LEU A 141 -13.62 -6.74 11.14
CA LEU A 141 -15.03 -6.38 10.98
C LEU A 141 -15.99 -7.48 11.46
N GLN A 142 -15.61 -8.75 11.33
CA GLN A 142 -16.41 -9.88 11.83
C GLN A 142 -16.30 -10.10 13.34
N ALA A 143 -15.22 -9.62 13.97
CA ALA A 143 -15.04 -9.72 15.42
C ALA A 143 -15.92 -8.72 16.20
N ASP A 144 -16.45 -7.70 15.54
CA ASP A 144 -17.28 -6.68 16.18
C ASP A 144 -18.67 -7.25 16.55
N GLN A 145 -19.02 -7.17 17.84
CA GLN A 145 -20.26 -7.75 18.37
C GLN A 145 -21.36 -6.71 18.61
N SER A 146 -21.05 -5.42 18.46
CA SER A 146 -22.00 -4.32 18.64
C SER A 146 -21.95 -3.34 17.48
N PRO A 147 -23.07 -2.66 17.17
CA PRO A 147 -23.10 -1.64 16.11
C PRO A 147 -22.07 -0.53 16.33
N ALA A 148 -21.86 -0.10 17.58
CA ALA A 148 -20.90 0.97 17.90
C ALA A 148 -19.43 0.56 17.68
N GLN A 149 -19.09 -0.73 17.85
CA GLN A 149 -17.75 -1.23 17.52
C GLN A 149 -17.57 -1.29 16.01
N LEU A 150 -18.56 -1.85 15.30
CA LEU A 150 -18.56 -1.94 13.85
C LEU A 150 -18.38 -0.56 13.20
N ASP A 151 -19.12 0.46 13.66
CA ASP A 151 -18.99 1.83 13.14
C ASP A 151 -17.59 2.42 13.35
N ARG A 152 -16.93 2.11 14.47
CA ARG A 152 -15.56 2.55 14.74
C ARG A 152 -14.56 1.87 13.82
N THR A 153 -14.68 0.55 13.65
CA THR A 153 -13.81 -0.25 12.78
C THR A 153 -14.00 0.13 11.31
N LEU A 154 -15.25 0.26 10.84
CA LEU A 154 -15.57 0.80 9.52
C LEU A 154 -14.97 2.20 9.35
N GLY A 155 -15.13 3.08 10.34
CA GLY A 155 -14.54 4.42 10.32
C GLY A 155 -13.03 4.42 10.08
N ARG A 156 -12.30 3.43 10.61
CA ARG A 156 -10.85 3.28 10.36
C ARG A 156 -10.53 3.01 8.89
N PHE A 157 -11.35 2.22 8.20
CA PHE A 157 -11.13 1.85 6.80
C PHE A 157 -11.79 2.80 5.80
N LEU A 158 -12.82 3.57 6.20
CA LEU A 158 -13.55 4.49 5.33
C LEU A 158 -12.99 5.92 5.33
N LYS A 159 -12.45 6.40 6.46
CA LYS A 159 -11.89 7.76 6.57
C LYS A 159 -10.63 8.05 5.74
N PRO A 160 -9.64 7.14 5.60
CA PRO A 160 -8.40 7.49 4.93
C PRO A 160 -8.61 7.78 3.44
N ASP A 161 -7.77 8.66 2.91
CA ASP A 161 -7.78 9.03 1.49
C ASP A 161 -7.46 7.85 0.59
N LEU A 162 -6.56 6.96 1.05
CA LEU A 162 -6.28 5.68 0.43
C LEU A 162 -6.43 4.54 1.42
N LEU A 163 -7.17 3.51 1.02
CA LEU A 163 -7.17 2.21 1.68
C LEU A 163 -6.42 1.21 0.79
N VAL A 164 -5.37 0.60 1.33
CA VAL A 164 -4.64 -0.49 0.68
C VAL A 164 -5.13 -1.83 1.25
N ILE A 165 -5.73 -2.66 0.40
CA ILE A 165 -6.19 -4.01 0.75
C ILE A 165 -5.31 -5.03 0.02
N ASP A 166 -4.41 -5.66 0.77
CA ASP A 166 -3.40 -6.56 0.22
C ASP A 166 -3.80 -8.04 0.32
N ASP A 167 -3.10 -8.91 -0.42
CA ASP A 167 -3.15 -10.37 -0.33
C ASP A 167 -4.45 -11.07 -0.79
N MET A 168 -5.25 -10.45 -1.66
CA MET A 168 -6.41 -11.14 -2.23
C MET A 168 -5.97 -12.42 -2.97
N GLY A 169 -6.67 -13.53 -2.73
CA GLY A 169 -6.41 -14.81 -3.39
C GLY A 169 -5.20 -15.62 -2.88
N LEU A 170 -4.60 -15.27 -1.72
CA LEU A 170 -3.55 -16.10 -1.09
C LEU A 170 -4.08 -17.26 -0.24
N LYS A 171 -5.22 -17.08 0.42
CA LYS A 171 -5.87 -18.10 1.26
C LYS A 171 -7.38 -18.04 1.05
N ILE A 172 -8.06 -19.09 1.49
CA ILE A 172 -9.52 -19.12 1.52
C ILE A 172 -9.99 -18.11 2.58
N LEU A 173 -10.92 -17.25 2.20
CA LEU A 173 -11.50 -16.26 3.08
C LEU A 173 -12.59 -16.88 3.96
N PRO A 174 -12.80 -16.37 5.19
CA PRO A 174 -13.94 -16.78 6.03
C PRO A 174 -15.29 -16.62 5.30
N PRO A 175 -16.35 -17.32 5.74
CA PRO A 175 -17.71 -17.06 5.26
C PRO A 175 -18.09 -15.59 5.41
N LYS A 176 -18.98 -15.07 4.56
CA LYS A 176 -19.43 -13.66 4.53
C LYS A 176 -18.33 -12.61 4.26
N SER A 177 -17.13 -13.02 3.84
CA SER A 177 -16.07 -12.07 3.46
C SER A 177 -16.46 -11.21 2.27
N GLY A 178 -17.25 -11.75 1.33
CA GLY A 178 -17.82 -11.01 0.21
C GLY A 178 -18.65 -9.82 0.65
N GLU A 179 -19.57 -10.01 1.60
CA GLU A 179 -20.41 -8.95 2.18
C GLU A 179 -19.57 -7.85 2.82
N VAL A 180 -18.57 -8.22 3.60
CA VAL A 180 -17.67 -7.27 4.29
C VAL A 180 -16.87 -6.43 3.30
N LEU A 181 -16.26 -7.08 2.30
CA LEU A 181 -15.49 -6.38 1.27
C LEU A 181 -16.42 -5.50 0.41
N PHE A 182 -17.61 -5.98 0.09
CA PHE A 182 -18.61 -5.23 -0.65
C PHE A 182 -19.02 -3.96 0.08
N GLU A 183 -19.26 -4.02 1.39
CA GLU A 183 -19.60 -2.85 2.18
C GLU A 183 -18.49 -1.78 2.14
N ILE A 184 -17.23 -2.18 2.26
CA ILE A 184 -16.09 -1.26 2.16
C ILE A 184 -16.00 -0.64 0.76
N VAL A 185 -16.04 -1.45 -0.29
CA VAL A 185 -15.94 -0.98 -1.68
C VAL A 185 -17.10 -0.04 -2.00
N MET A 186 -18.33 -0.42 -1.65
CA MET A 186 -19.52 0.38 -1.91
C MET A 186 -19.49 1.73 -1.21
N ARG A 187 -19.08 1.80 0.07
CA ARG A 187 -19.01 3.06 0.81
C ARG A 187 -17.83 3.96 0.38
N ARG A 188 -16.78 3.39 -0.23
CA ARG A 188 -15.64 4.15 -0.75
C ARG A 188 -15.81 4.57 -2.20
N TYR A 189 -16.61 3.84 -2.98
CA TYR A 189 -16.92 4.11 -4.37
C TYR A 189 -17.27 5.59 -4.59
N GLU A 190 -16.61 6.23 -5.56
CA GLU A 190 -16.72 7.66 -5.90
C GLU A 190 -16.45 8.66 -4.76
N ASN A 191 -16.00 8.20 -3.59
CA ASN A 191 -15.76 9.03 -2.41
C ASN A 191 -14.28 9.08 -2.03
N LYS A 192 -13.61 7.92 -1.98
CA LYS A 192 -12.21 7.72 -1.58
C LYS A 192 -11.59 6.58 -2.37
N SER A 193 -10.28 6.59 -2.55
CA SER A 193 -9.59 5.61 -3.40
C SER A 193 -9.15 4.36 -2.65
N THR A 194 -9.10 3.25 -3.36
CA THR A 194 -8.73 1.94 -2.85
C THR A 194 -7.69 1.31 -3.79
N LEU A 195 -6.59 0.84 -3.21
CA LEU A 195 -5.58 0.05 -3.93
C LEU A 195 -5.68 -1.39 -3.44
N MET A 196 -5.98 -2.31 -4.34
CA MET A 196 -6.05 -3.74 -4.02
C MET A 196 -4.90 -4.50 -4.68
N THR A 197 -4.45 -5.57 -4.04
CA THR A 197 -3.60 -6.56 -4.71
C THR A 197 -4.28 -7.92 -4.78
N SER A 198 -4.10 -8.63 -5.90
CA SER A 198 -4.65 -9.97 -6.09
C SER A 198 -3.64 -10.92 -6.70
N ASN A 199 -3.59 -12.15 -6.15
CA ASN A 199 -2.81 -13.26 -6.69
C ASN A 199 -3.59 -14.12 -7.68
N ARG A 200 -4.90 -13.87 -7.83
CA ARG A 200 -5.76 -14.53 -8.81
C ARG A 200 -6.32 -13.54 -9.82
N PRO A 201 -6.63 -14.00 -11.04
CA PRO A 201 -7.42 -13.23 -12.00
C PRO A 201 -8.77 -12.79 -11.40
N ILE A 202 -9.33 -11.71 -11.95
CA ILE A 202 -10.58 -11.11 -11.49
C ILE A 202 -11.75 -12.11 -11.62
N GLU A 203 -11.72 -12.94 -12.66
CA GLU A 203 -12.72 -13.95 -12.99
C GLU A 203 -12.84 -15.02 -11.89
N GLU A 204 -11.79 -15.21 -11.09
CA GLU A 204 -11.79 -16.16 -9.96
C GLU A 204 -12.36 -15.56 -8.67
N TRP A 205 -12.67 -14.25 -8.61
CA TRP A 205 -13.09 -13.60 -7.36
C TRP A 205 -14.42 -14.13 -6.82
N GLY A 206 -15.35 -14.54 -7.69
CA GLY A 206 -16.58 -15.20 -7.26
C GLY A 206 -16.33 -16.48 -6.46
N LYS A 207 -15.31 -17.26 -6.86
CA LYS A 207 -14.87 -18.47 -6.13
C LYS A 207 -14.12 -18.10 -4.85
N LEU A 208 -13.25 -17.08 -4.89
CA LEU A 208 -12.45 -16.66 -3.73
C LEU A 208 -13.31 -16.10 -2.60
N LEU A 209 -14.35 -15.34 -2.93
CA LEU A 209 -15.26 -14.75 -1.95
C LEU A 209 -16.37 -15.73 -1.52
N ASN A 210 -16.49 -16.87 -2.21
CA ASN A 210 -17.57 -17.84 -2.05
C ASN A 210 -18.97 -17.18 -2.16
N ASP A 211 -19.07 -16.16 -3.01
CA ASP A 211 -20.26 -15.32 -3.19
C ASP A 211 -20.17 -14.64 -4.56
N VAL A 212 -20.72 -15.28 -5.59
CA VAL A 212 -20.69 -14.79 -6.96
C VAL A 212 -21.48 -13.47 -7.12
N PRO A 213 -22.69 -13.32 -6.55
CA PRO A 213 -23.39 -12.03 -6.57
C PRO A 213 -22.59 -10.89 -5.94
N ALA A 214 -22.04 -11.07 -4.74
CA ALA A 214 -21.25 -10.02 -4.09
C ALA A 214 -19.98 -9.71 -4.87
N ALA A 215 -19.28 -10.72 -5.38
CA ALA A 215 -18.10 -10.52 -6.23
C ALA A 215 -18.45 -9.69 -7.47
N THR A 216 -19.54 -10.01 -8.16
CA THR A 216 -19.99 -9.26 -9.33
C THR A 216 -20.29 -7.80 -8.96
N ALA A 217 -20.97 -7.56 -7.85
CA ALA A 217 -21.31 -6.22 -7.38
C ALA A 217 -20.08 -5.40 -6.92
N ILE A 218 -19.06 -6.06 -6.37
CA ILE A 218 -17.76 -5.48 -6.04
C ILE A 218 -17.05 -5.07 -7.32
N LEU A 219 -16.95 -5.98 -8.29
CA LEU A 219 -16.22 -5.73 -9.54
C LEU A 219 -16.86 -4.61 -10.35
N ASP A 220 -18.19 -4.57 -10.44
CA ASP A 220 -18.93 -3.50 -11.10
C ASP A 220 -18.55 -2.11 -10.55
N ARG A 221 -18.51 -1.93 -9.23
CA ARG A 221 -18.19 -0.65 -8.60
C ARG A 221 -16.69 -0.35 -8.59
N PHE A 222 -15.88 -1.31 -8.16
CA PHE A 222 -14.44 -1.13 -8.02
C PHE A 222 -13.78 -0.94 -9.39
N LEU A 223 -14.13 -1.74 -10.39
CA LEU A 223 -13.48 -1.68 -11.70
C LEU A 223 -13.97 -0.54 -12.60
N HIS A 224 -15.12 0.09 -12.30
CA HIS A 224 -15.63 1.20 -13.09
C HIS A 224 -14.59 2.33 -13.25
N HIS A 225 -13.79 2.59 -12.21
CA HIS A 225 -12.74 3.61 -12.22
C HIS A 225 -11.37 3.08 -11.82
N ALA A 226 -11.18 1.75 -11.79
CA ALA A 226 -9.88 1.18 -11.43
C ALA A 226 -8.90 1.17 -12.60
N GLU A 227 -7.65 1.56 -12.31
CA GLU A 227 -6.52 1.21 -13.14
C GLU A 227 -6.04 -0.20 -12.80
N ILE A 228 -6.17 -1.13 -13.75
CA ILE A 228 -5.75 -2.52 -13.57
C ILE A 228 -4.33 -2.69 -14.12
N ILE A 229 -3.42 -3.10 -13.26
CA ILE A 229 -2.02 -3.37 -13.60
C ILE A 229 -1.78 -4.86 -13.46
N ALA A 230 -1.71 -5.53 -14.60
CA ALA A 230 -1.32 -6.93 -14.69
C ALA A 230 0.21 -7.05 -14.59
N MET A 231 0.67 -7.81 -13.61
CA MET A 231 2.08 -8.13 -13.38
C MET A 231 2.31 -9.58 -13.78
N ASN A 232 3.16 -9.80 -14.78
CA ASN A 232 3.55 -11.12 -15.25
C ASN A 232 5.06 -11.28 -15.09
N GLY A 233 5.54 -12.51 -14.90
CA GLY A 233 6.97 -12.81 -14.79
C GLY A 233 7.28 -13.95 -13.84
N ARG A 234 8.58 -14.18 -13.61
CA ARG A 234 9.09 -15.16 -12.63
C ARG A 234 9.13 -14.55 -11.24
N SER A 235 8.90 -15.34 -10.19
CA SER A 235 8.90 -14.86 -8.80
C SER A 235 10.29 -14.37 -8.34
N TYR A 236 10.33 -13.20 -7.71
CA TYR A 236 11.54 -12.60 -7.11
C TYR A 236 12.13 -13.49 -6.01
N ARG A 237 11.24 -14.10 -5.22
CA ARG A 237 11.59 -14.94 -4.06
C ARG A 237 12.34 -16.20 -4.50
N LEU A 238 11.97 -16.78 -5.64
CA LEU A 238 12.63 -17.97 -6.19
C LEU A 238 14.03 -17.65 -6.76
N ARG A 239 14.25 -16.42 -7.24
CA ARG A 239 15.56 -15.97 -7.77
C ARG A 239 16.60 -15.77 -6.67
N HIS A 240 16.17 -15.38 -5.47
CA HIS A 240 17.05 -15.15 -4.32
C HIS A 240 17.11 -16.35 -3.35
N GLY A 241 16.10 -17.22 -3.40
CA GLY A 241 16.01 -18.45 -2.60
C GLY A 241 16.48 -19.68 -3.37
N GLY A 242 17.71 -19.66 -3.90
CA GLY A 242 18.33 -20.83 -4.54
C GLY A 242 18.53 -22.00 -3.57
N ARG A 243 17.46 -22.74 -3.29
CA ARG A 243 17.33 -24.17 -2.91
C ARG A 243 15.95 -24.39 -2.30
N SER A 244 14.97 -24.65 -3.16
CA SER A 244 13.80 -25.44 -2.80
C SER A 244 13.57 -26.37 -3.97
N GLU A 245 13.98 -27.62 -3.78
CA GLU A 245 13.85 -28.69 -4.77
C GLU A 245 12.40 -28.86 -5.21
N GLY A 246 12.22 -29.01 -6.52
CA GLY A 246 11.22 -29.90 -7.12
C GLY A 246 9.75 -29.62 -6.86
N LEU A 247 9.17 -28.67 -7.58
CA LEU A 247 7.79 -28.79 -8.07
C LEU A 247 7.74 -28.35 -9.54
N GLU A 248 8.52 -29.05 -10.36
CA GLU A 248 8.24 -29.10 -11.79
C GLU A 248 6.99 -29.95 -12.04
N GLU A 249 6.25 -29.50 -13.04
CA GLU A 249 5.02 -30.03 -13.59
C GLU A 249 4.99 -31.56 -13.69
N LYS A 250 3.97 -32.17 -13.08
CA LYS A 250 3.37 -33.38 -13.61
C LYS A 250 1.90 -33.11 -13.93
N HIS A 251 1.67 -32.39 -15.03
CA HIS A 251 0.48 -32.64 -15.83
C HIS A 251 0.69 -33.99 -16.52
N ASN A 252 0.26 -35.05 -15.83
CA ASN A 252 0.26 -36.39 -16.41
C ASN A 252 -0.88 -36.45 -17.43
N SER A 253 -0.54 -36.27 -18.71
CA SER A 253 -1.31 -36.76 -19.84
C SER A 253 -1.32 -38.29 -19.79
N GLY A 254 -2.32 -38.86 -19.12
CA GLY A 254 -2.61 -40.28 -19.18
C GLY A 254 -3.26 -40.63 -20.52
N SER A 255 -2.44 -40.83 -21.54
CA SER A 255 -2.79 -41.54 -22.77
C SER A 255 -3.16 -42.98 -22.43
N ALA A 256 -4.37 -43.40 -22.83
CA ALA A 256 -4.82 -44.79 -22.78
C ALA A 256 -3.95 -45.69 -23.69
N PRO A 257 -3.61 -46.92 -23.28
CA PRO A 257 -3.18 -47.93 -24.23
C PRO A 257 -4.38 -48.75 -24.70
N SER A 258 -4.63 -48.65 -26.00
CA SER A 258 -5.28 -49.68 -26.82
C SER A 258 -4.55 -51.02 -26.68
N GLY A 259 -5.31 -52.12 -26.68
CA GLY A 259 -4.83 -53.45 -26.30
C GLY A 259 -3.96 -54.18 -27.33
N PRO A 260 -3.71 -55.47 -27.09
CA PRO A 260 -3.54 -56.40 -28.19
C PRO A 260 -4.50 -57.59 -28.07
N GLY A 261 -5.22 -57.88 -29.15
CA GLY A 261 -5.81 -59.18 -29.35
C GLY A 261 -4.74 -60.24 -29.63
N LYS A 262 -4.99 -61.49 -29.18
CA LYS A 262 -4.86 -62.71 -30.00
C LYS A 262 -5.22 -63.96 -29.18
N LYS A 263 -6.13 -64.75 -29.78
CA LYS A 263 -6.14 -66.22 -29.87
C LYS A 263 -6.15 -67.04 -28.58
N LYS A 264 -7.31 -67.63 -28.27
CA LYS A 264 -7.65 -69.02 -28.63
C LYS A 264 -9.15 -69.24 -28.50
#